data_AF-A0A011PBM1-F1
#
_entry.id   AF-A0A011PBM1-F1
#
_cell.length_a   1.000
_cell.length_b   1.000
_cell.length_c   1.000
_cell.angle_alpha   90.00
_cell.angle_beta   90.00
_cell.angle_gamma   90.00
#
_symmetry.space_group_name_H-M   'P 1'
#
loop_
_entity.id
_entity.type
_entity.pdbx_description
1 polymer ?
#
loop_
_entity_poly.entity_id
_entity_poly.type
_entity_poly.pdbx_seq_one_letter_code
_entity_poly.pdbx_strand_id
1 'polypeptide(L)'
;MKPVLVFDTEVYRDYFLVAFRNVATGNVAHFERLPEQEIDAAKVQRILAAYTLVSFNGNHFDLPVLAMALTGAECSKIKDVADAIIVGKKKHWEVYRQYGLTQFDIDHIDLIEVAPGQVGLKQYGGRLHAPTLQDLPIEPGASIAPDQRAVLREYCANDLALTEQLYRHLLPQIELRARMTREYGIDLRSKSDAQIAEAVIKQEVELLVRTRLRRAELSPNTPLLYRPPTWIDFATRPLREIFDRVREASYRIDQGGSPTMPDDMPEATLTFGSSIYRLGIGGLHSSETRAMHVADERHILVDRDVASYYPSIILGGGLAPAHMGAHFLTVYRGLVERRLMAKRAGDKVTAEALKICVNGSFGKLGNKWSVLYAPAQFLQVTLTGQLALLMLIERLEVHGIPVVSANTDGVVIKCPVDQIAEMDAIVEWWEQVTGFETEATGYAAIYSRDVNN
;
A
#
# COMPACT_ATOMS: atom_id res chain seq x y z
N MET A 1 -24.90 9.88 -11.89
CA MET A 1 -24.02 9.72 -10.71
C MET A 1 -24.71 10.42 -9.55
N LYS A 2 -24.76 9.82 -8.36
CA LYS A 2 -25.36 10.50 -7.20
C LYS A 2 -24.52 11.73 -6.84
N PRO A 3 -25.10 12.81 -6.29
CA PRO A 3 -24.30 13.91 -5.75
C PRO A 3 -23.44 13.41 -4.57
N VAL A 4 -22.32 14.07 -4.32
CA VAL A 4 -21.33 13.64 -3.32
C VAL A 4 -21.45 14.48 -2.05
N LEU A 5 -21.53 13.81 -0.90
CA LEU A 5 -21.41 14.43 0.42
C LEU A 5 -20.20 13.84 1.14
N VAL A 6 -19.41 14.68 1.79
CA VAL A 6 -18.52 14.21 2.86
C VAL A 6 -19.27 14.20 4.18
N PHE A 7 -18.96 13.27 5.07
CA PHE A 7 -19.59 13.18 6.39
C PHE A 7 -18.59 12.76 7.47
N ASP A 8 -18.93 13.12 8.71
CA ASP A 8 -18.12 12.92 9.91
C ASP A 8 -19.02 12.89 11.16
N THR A 9 -18.54 12.32 12.26
CA THR A 9 -19.31 12.17 13.51
C THR A 9 -18.55 12.62 14.76
N GLU A 10 -19.27 13.24 15.71
CA GLU A 10 -18.76 13.54 17.05
C GLU A 10 -19.56 12.77 18.10
N VAL A 11 -18.86 12.15 19.07
CA VAL A 11 -19.48 11.22 20.03
C VAL A 11 -19.02 11.49 21.46
N TYR A 12 -19.97 11.84 22.31
CA TYR A 12 -19.79 12.06 23.75
C TYR A 12 -20.90 11.33 24.53
N ARG A 13 -20.75 11.24 25.85
CA ARG A 13 -21.65 10.48 26.73
C ARG A 13 -23.11 10.97 26.72
N ASP A 14 -23.31 12.24 26.40
CA ASP A 14 -24.59 12.96 26.41
C ASP A 14 -24.78 13.80 25.14
N TYR A 15 -23.98 13.59 24.09
CA TYR A 15 -24.09 14.32 22.84
C TYR A 15 -23.59 13.47 21.69
N PHE A 16 -24.38 13.39 20.62
CA PHE A 16 -23.95 12.82 19.36
C PHE A 16 -24.29 13.78 18.22
N LEU A 17 -23.36 13.92 17.29
CA LEU A 17 -23.51 14.72 16.08
C LEU A 17 -23.09 13.90 14.87
N VAL A 18 -23.87 13.98 13.80
CA VAL A 18 -23.44 13.64 12.45
C VAL A 18 -23.65 14.85 11.54
N ALA A 19 -22.62 15.21 10.78
CA ALA A 19 -22.69 16.32 9.85
C ALA A 19 -22.32 15.87 8.43
N PHE A 20 -22.96 16.51 7.45
CA PHE A 20 -22.78 16.26 6.03
C PHE A 20 -22.47 17.56 5.33
N ARG A 21 -21.46 17.57 4.46
CA ARG A 21 -21.10 18.71 3.62
C ARG A 21 -21.21 18.35 2.15
N ASN A 22 -21.95 19.14 1.40
CA ASN A 22 -22.08 18.96 -0.04
C ASN A 22 -20.81 19.45 -0.75
N VAL A 23 -20.14 18.57 -1.49
CA VAL A 23 -18.87 18.87 -2.17
C VAL A 23 -19.02 19.92 -3.28
N ALA A 24 -20.21 20.05 -3.88
CA ALA A 24 -20.46 21.01 -4.95
C ALA A 24 -20.83 22.40 -4.42
N THR A 25 -21.59 22.48 -3.32
CA THR A 25 -22.11 23.77 -2.82
C THR A 25 -21.45 24.27 -1.54
N GLY A 26 -20.73 23.42 -0.82
CA GLY A 26 -20.18 23.72 0.51
C GLY A 26 -21.22 23.78 1.63
N ASN A 27 -22.51 23.55 1.33
CA ASN A 27 -23.57 23.58 2.33
C ASN A 27 -23.39 22.44 3.34
N VAL A 28 -23.53 22.76 4.62
CA VAL A 28 -23.43 21.80 5.73
C VAL A 28 -24.82 21.58 6.34
N ALA A 29 -25.18 20.32 6.54
CA ALA A 29 -26.33 19.90 7.34
C ALA A 29 -25.85 19.06 8.51
N HIS A 30 -26.34 19.34 9.72
CA HIS A 30 -26.01 18.59 10.92
C HIS A 30 -27.27 18.01 11.56
N PHE A 31 -27.10 16.87 12.23
CA PHE A 31 -28.15 16.16 12.97
C PHE A 31 -27.61 15.69 14.30
N GLU A 32 -28.37 15.94 15.36
CA GLU A 32 -27.89 15.76 16.73
C GLU A 32 -28.84 14.85 17.51
N ARG A 33 -28.27 14.04 18.40
CA ARG A 33 -28.97 13.38 19.50
C ARG A 33 -28.51 14.02 20.81
N LEU A 34 -29.47 14.52 21.58
CA LEU A 34 -29.30 15.14 22.90
C LEU A 34 -30.21 14.40 23.89
N PRO A 35 -29.96 14.42 25.21
CA PRO A 35 -30.84 13.78 26.20
C PRO A 35 -32.32 14.15 26.02
N GLU A 36 -32.57 15.40 25.65
CA GLU A 36 -33.89 16.00 25.43
C GLU A 36 -34.41 15.94 23.97
N GLN A 37 -33.59 15.47 23.02
CA GLN A 37 -33.91 15.56 21.59
C GLN A 37 -33.45 14.31 20.84
N GLU A 38 -34.40 13.62 20.20
CA GLU A 38 -34.10 12.52 19.26
C GLU A 38 -33.48 13.02 17.96
N ILE A 39 -32.66 12.18 17.34
CA ILE A 39 -32.11 12.45 16.01
C ILE A 39 -33.20 12.29 14.93
N ASP A 40 -33.19 13.14 13.90
CA ASP A 40 -34.05 13.00 12.71
C ASP A 40 -33.56 11.84 11.82
N ALA A 41 -33.77 10.62 12.30
CA ALA A 41 -33.32 9.39 11.65
C ALA A 41 -33.89 9.25 10.23
N ALA A 42 -35.14 9.68 10.01
CA ALA A 42 -35.79 9.60 8.71
C ALA A 42 -35.10 10.50 7.67
N LYS A 43 -34.63 11.70 8.05
CA LYS A 43 -33.88 12.57 7.15
C LYS A 43 -32.47 12.06 6.90
N VAL A 44 -31.80 11.53 7.94
CA VAL A 44 -30.47 10.92 7.76
C VAL A 44 -30.55 9.70 6.84
N GLN A 45 -31.49 8.78 7.03
CA GLN A 45 -31.68 7.62 6.16
C GLN A 45 -31.95 8.02 4.69
N ARG A 46 -32.71 9.09 4.45
CA ARG A 46 -32.90 9.65 3.10
C ARG A 46 -31.59 10.15 2.49
N ILE A 47 -30.72 10.77 3.28
CA ILE A 47 -29.38 11.17 2.84
C ILE A 47 -28.55 9.95 2.48
N LEU A 48 -28.50 8.93 3.35
CA LEU A 48 -27.74 7.70 3.12
C LEU A 48 -28.16 7.00 1.80
N ALA A 49 -29.44 7.04 1.46
CA ALA A 49 -29.95 6.43 0.22
C ALA A 49 -29.68 7.27 -1.04
N ALA A 50 -29.73 8.60 -0.95
CA ALA A 50 -29.76 9.50 -2.11
C ALA A 50 -28.37 9.95 -2.61
N TYR A 51 -27.32 9.86 -1.78
CA TYR A 51 -26.01 10.43 -2.08
C TYR A 51 -24.91 9.36 -2.16
N THR A 52 -23.79 9.72 -2.80
CA THR A 52 -22.50 9.05 -2.58
C THR A 52 -21.86 9.70 -1.37
N LEU A 53 -21.59 8.92 -0.33
CA LEU A 53 -20.97 9.41 0.90
C LEU A 53 -19.46 9.20 0.87
N VAL A 54 -18.72 10.15 1.41
CA VAL A 54 -17.27 10.09 1.53
C VAL A 54 -16.89 10.37 2.98
N SER A 55 -16.01 9.58 3.56
CA SER A 55 -15.46 9.85 4.89
C SER A 55 -14.00 9.42 5.00
N PHE A 56 -13.37 9.78 6.11
CA PHE A 56 -12.05 9.30 6.47
C PHE A 56 -12.17 8.33 7.65
N ASN A 57 -11.91 7.04 7.42
CA ASN A 57 -12.06 5.94 8.39
C ASN A 57 -13.51 5.58 8.76
N GLY A 58 -14.49 5.98 7.96
CA GLY A 58 -15.90 5.79 8.33
C GLY A 58 -16.40 4.35 8.29
N ASN A 59 -15.78 3.45 7.51
CA ASN A 59 -16.13 2.03 7.60
C ASN A 59 -15.78 1.46 8.98
N HIS A 60 -14.68 1.94 9.56
CA HIS A 60 -14.22 1.45 10.84
C HIS A 60 -14.92 2.12 12.02
N PHE A 61 -15.20 3.43 11.92
CA PHE A 61 -15.66 4.26 13.04
C PHE A 61 -17.07 4.86 12.83
N ASP A 62 -17.22 5.79 11.89
CA ASP A 62 -18.45 6.60 11.77
C ASP A 62 -19.69 5.78 11.46
N LEU A 63 -19.61 4.81 10.55
CA LEU A 63 -20.77 4.01 10.14
C LEU A 63 -21.30 3.12 11.28
N PRO A 64 -20.47 2.37 12.05
CA PRO A 64 -20.95 1.67 13.25
C PRO A 64 -21.63 2.57 14.28
N VAL A 65 -21.06 3.75 14.55
CA VAL A 65 -21.60 4.72 15.51
C VAL A 65 -22.93 5.28 14.99
N LEU A 66 -22.98 5.67 13.71
CA LEU A 66 -24.20 6.15 13.07
C LEU A 66 -25.29 5.07 13.04
N ALA A 67 -24.94 3.81 12.78
CA ALA A 67 -25.87 2.69 12.84
C ALA A 67 -26.53 2.57 14.22
N MET A 68 -25.76 2.72 15.30
CA MET A 68 -26.30 2.76 16.66
C MET A 68 -27.22 3.97 16.87
N ALA A 69 -26.79 5.17 16.46
CA ALA A 69 -27.58 6.39 16.60
C ALA A 69 -28.95 6.28 15.89
N LEU A 70 -29.00 5.67 14.70
CA LEU A 70 -30.23 5.49 13.93
C LEU A 70 -31.19 4.42 14.50
N THR A 71 -30.80 3.69 15.55
CA THR A 71 -31.74 2.85 16.32
C THR A 71 -32.59 3.66 17.31
N GLY A 72 -32.29 4.95 17.50
CA GLY A 72 -32.89 5.77 18.55
C GLY A 72 -32.23 5.57 19.93
N ALA A 73 -31.05 4.97 19.98
CA ALA A 73 -30.32 4.76 21.21
C ALA A 73 -29.87 6.08 21.87
N GLU A 74 -29.81 6.08 23.20
CA GLU A 74 -29.26 7.19 23.97
C GLU A 74 -27.77 7.40 23.69
N CYS A 75 -27.28 8.64 23.87
CA CYS A 75 -25.88 9.01 23.63
C CYS A 75 -24.88 8.12 24.38
N SER A 76 -25.22 7.67 25.59
CA SER A 76 -24.39 6.76 26.39
C SER A 76 -24.12 5.45 25.65
N LYS A 77 -25.13 4.90 24.98
CA LYS A 77 -25.02 3.66 24.20
C LYS A 77 -24.28 3.87 22.88
N ILE A 78 -24.44 5.03 22.25
CA ILE A 78 -23.65 5.43 21.08
C ILE A 78 -22.17 5.54 21.49
N LYS A 79 -21.89 6.13 22.65
CA LYS A 79 -20.54 6.26 23.21
C LYS A 79 -19.92 4.91 23.57
N ASP A 80 -20.69 3.95 24.08
CA ASP A 80 -20.22 2.57 24.30
C ASP A 80 -19.68 1.94 23.00
N VAL A 81 -20.35 2.19 21.86
CA VAL A 81 -19.93 1.70 20.54
C VAL A 81 -18.62 2.36 20.11
N ALA A 82 -18.52 3.68 20.25
CA ALA A 82 -17.29 4.41 19.95
C ALA A 82 -16.11 3.93 20.84
N ASP A 83 -16.34 3.75 22.14
CA ASP A 83 -15.31 3.28 23.08
C ASP A 83 -14.91 1.82 22.84
N ALA A 84 -15.83 0.97 22.40
CA ALA A 84 -15.50 -0.38 21.97
C ALA A 84 -14.48 -0.37 20.81
N ILE A 85 -14.57 0.60 19.90
CA ILE A 85 -13.64 0.76 18.77
C ILE A 85 -12.33 1.40 19.23
N ILE A 86 -12.39 2.55 19.91
CA ILE A 86 -11.21 3.37 20.24
C ILE A 86 -10.43 2.80 21.43
N VAL A 87 -11.11 2.55 22.56
CA VAL A 87 -10.49 2.05 23.79
C VAL A 87 -10.34 0.54 23.73
N GLY A 88 -11.41 -0.15 23.30
CA GLY A 88 -11.46 -1.61 23.19
C GLY A 88 -10.69 -2.16 21.99
N LYS A 89 -10.27 -1.32 21.04
CA LYS A 89 -9.56 -1.70 19.79
C LYS A 89 -10.29 -2.78 18.98
N LYS A 90 -11.62 -2.87 19.12
CA LYS A 90 -12.43 -3.87 18.42
C LYS A 90 -12.56 -3.51 16.94
N LYS A 91 -12.58 -4.53 16.09
CA LYS A 91 -12.83 -4.35 14.66
C LYS A 91 -14.32 -4.05 14.42
N HIS A 92 -14.62 -3.29 13.36
CA HIS A 92 -15.99 -2.82 13.11
C HIS A 92 -17.00 -3.97 13.00
N TRP A 93 -16.66 -5.09 12.36
CA TRP A 93 -17.56 -6.26 12.26
C TRP A 93 -17.83 -6.92 13.61
N GLU A 94 -16.88 -6.86 14.55
CA GLU A 94 -17.10 -7.36 15.92
C GLU A 94 -18.08 -6.49 16.68
N VAL A 95 -18.00 -5.18 16.45
CA VAL A 95 -18.93 -4.19 17.00
C VAL A 95 -20.34 -4.38 16.42
N TYR A 96 -20.47 -4.50 15.10
CA TYR A 96 -21.77 -4.81 14.49
C TYR A 96 -22.42 -6.06 15.11
N ARG A 97 -21.64 -7.14 15.26
CA ARG A 97 -22.12 -8.38 15.89
C ARG A 97 -22.44 -8.22 17.38
N GLN A 98 -21.56 -7.59 18.16
CA GLN A 98 -21.73 -7.44 19.61
C GLN A 98 -22.98 -6.63 19.96
N TYR A 99 -23.26 -5.59 19.20
CA TYR A 99 -24.38 -4.68 19.45
C TYR A 99 -25.62 -5.01 18.60
N GLY A 100 -25.61 -6.11 17.84
CA GLY A 100 -26.74 -6.53 17.00
C GLY A 100 -27.10 -5.52 15.90
N LEU A 101 -26.13 -4.75 15.42
CA LEU A 101 -26.33 -3.72 14.40
C LEU A 101 -26.26 -4.32 12.99
N THR A 102 -27.01 -3.71 12.07
CA THR A 102 -26.96 -4.04 10.64
C THR A 102 -26.02 -3.09 9.92
N GLN A 103 -25.10 -3.62 9.11
CA GLN A 103 -24.22 -2.80 8.28
C GLN A 103 -25.03 -2.15 7.15
N PHE A 104 -24.74 -0.89 6.88
CA PHE A 104 -25.40 -0.15 5.79
C PHE A 104 -25.04 -0.73 4.42
N ASP A 105 -26.05 -0.86 3.55
CA ASP A 105 -25.89 -1.05 2.12
C ASP A 105 -26.08 0.30 1.42
N ILE A 106 -24.98 1.06 1.29
CA ILE A 106 -24.98 2.45 0.84
C ILE A 106 -23.83 2.68 -0.16
N ASP A 107 -23.97 3.73 -0.96
CA ASP A 107 -22.92 4.17 -1.86
C ASP A 107 -21.88 5.00 -1.09
N HIS A 108 -20.80 4.35 -0.64
CA HIS A 108 -19.81 4.96 0.26
C HIS A 108 -18.37 4.78 -0.23
N ILE A 109 -17.54 5.80 -0.02
CA ILE A 109 -16.10 5.80 -0.28
C ILE A 109 -15.38 6.17 1.02
N ASP A 110 -14.52 5.28 1.50
CA ASP A 110 -13.66 5.52 2.65
C ASP A 110 -12.24 5.85 2.17
N LEU A 111 -11.78 7.05 2.51
CA LEU A 111 -10.51 7.58 2.02
C LEU A 111 -9.29 6.97 2.71
N ILE A 112 -9.43 6.32 3.86
CA ILE A 112 -8.28 5.93 4.69
C ILE A 112 -7.32 4.96 3.99
N GLU A 113 -7.86 4.05 3.16
CA GLU A 113 -7.06 3.08 2.39
C GLU A 113 -6.61 3.63 1.02
N VAL A 114 -7.18 4.74 0.58
CA VAL A 114 -6.82 5.42 -0.69
C VAL A 114 -5.72 6.45 -0.45
N ALA A 115 -5.73 7.10 0.70
CA ALA A 115 -4.75 8.11 1.08
C ALA A 115 -3.36 7.50 1.31
N PRO A 116 -2.27 8.15 0.85
CA PRO A 116 -0.92 7.59 0.92
C PRO A 116 -0.31 7.65 2.33
N GLY A 117 0.06 6.48 2.85
CA GLY A 117 0.65 6.31 4.18
C GLY A 117 -0.38 6.06 5.26
N GLN A 118 0.05 6.02 6.52
CA GLN A 118 -0.80 5.73 7.68
C GLN A 118 -0.75 6.88 8.67
N VAL A 119 -1.35 8.01 8.29
CA VAL A 119 -1.40 9.23 9.10
C VAL A 119 -2.85 9.68 9.29
N GLY A 120 -3.11 10.46 10.34
CA GLY A 120 -4.46 10.98 10.61
C GLY A 120 -4.88 12.07 9.63
N LEU A 121 -6.20 12.36 9.58
CA LEU A 121 -6.79 13.39 8.70
C LEU A 121 -6.08 14.75 8.82
N LYS A 122 -5.76 15.19 10.04
CA LYS A 122 -5.05 16.46 10.30
C LYS A 122 -3.66 16.52 9.70
N GLN A 123 -2.93 15.40 9.69
CA GLN A 123 -1.60 15.33 9.07
C GLN A 123 -1.70 15.44 7.55
N TYR A 124 -2.74 14.85 6.94
CA TYR A 124 -3.05 15.12 5.53
C TYR A 124 -3.44 16.57 5.30
N GLY A 125 -4.27 17.16 6.17
CA GLY A 125 -4.60 18.59 6.12
C GLY A 125 -3.34 19.48 6.13
N GLY A 126 -2.36 19.18 6.98
CA GLY A 126 -1.08 19.90 6.99
C GLY A 126 -0.28 19.74 5.70
N ARG A 127 -0.23 18.53 5.12
CA ARG A 127 0.42 18.26 3.83
C ARG A 127 -0.28 18.96 2.66
N LEU A 128 -1.59 19.18 2.76
CA LEU A 128 -2.40 19.86 1.76
C LEU A 128 -2.53 21.37 2.01
N HIS A 129 -1.82 21.89 3.01
CA HIS A 129 -1.86 23.31 3.40
C HIS A 129 -3.28 23.81 3.70
N ALA A 130 -4.06 23.01 4.43
CA ALA A 130 -5.39 23.40 4.85
C ALA A 130 -5.36 24.72 5.64
N PRO A 131 -6.33 25.64 5.44
CA PRO A 131 -6.35 26.94 6.12
C PRO A 131 -6.40 26.85 7.64
N THR A 132 -7.04 25.79 8.16
CA THR A 132 -7.25 25.58 9.59
C THR A 132 -6.93 24.13 9.94
N LEU A 133 -6.11 23.95 10.97
CA LEU A 133 -5.92 22.69 11.68
C LEU A 133 -6.30 22.94 13.13
N GLN A 134 -7.18 22.12 13.67
CA GLN A 134 -7.71 22.29 15.01
C GLN A 134 -7.66 20.97 15.76
N ASP A 135 -7.30 21.02 17.05
CA ASP A 135 -7.44 19.88 17.93
C ASP A 135 -8.83 19.76 18.51
N LEU A 136 -9.17 18.56 18.98
CA LEU A 136 -10.49 18.32 19.56
C LEU A 136 -10.69 19.33 20.70
N PRO A 137 -11.72 20.20 20.63
CA PRO A 137 -11.83 21.32 21.55
C PRO A 137 -12.26 20.89 22.96
N ILE A 138 -12.78 19.66 23.09
CA ILE A 138 -13.35 19.13 24.32
C ILE A 138 -12.92 17.67 24.48
N GLU A 139 -12.40 17.34 25.66
CA GLU A 139 -11.95 15.99 26.02
C GLU A 139 -13.01 14.91 25.75
N PRO A 140 -12.68 13.76 25.12
CA PRO A 140 -13.65 12.75 24.68
C PRO A 140 -14.56 12.16 25.78
N GLY A 141 -14.15 12.25 27.05
CA GLY A 141 -14.91 11.78 28.21
C GLY A 141 -15.82 12.83 28.86
N ALA A 142 -15.82 14.07 28.36
CA ALA A 142 -16.58 15.17 28.94
C ALA A 142 -18.09 15.03 28.70
N SER A 143 -18.87 15.80 29.48
CA SER A 143 -20.28 16.09 29.20
C SER A 143 -20.34 17.36 28.37
N ILE A 144 -21.27 17.44 27.42
CA ILE A 144 -21.39 18.58 26.52
C ILE A 144 -22.50 19.52 27.00
N ALA A 145 -22.08 20.67 27.51
CA ALA A 145 -22.99 21.76 27.87
C ALA A 145 -23.61 22.42 26.62
N PRO A 146 -24.81 23.03 26.72
CA PRO A 146 -25.49 23.62 25.57
C PRO A 146 -24.67 24.66 24.79
N ASP A 147 -23.86 25.46 25.46
CA ASP A 147 -22.96 26.47 24.89
C ASP A 147 -21.76 25.85 24.14
N GLN A 148 -21.34 24.65 24.53
CA GLN A 148 -20.27 23.90 23.88
C GLN A 148 -20.68 23.25 22.55
N ARG A 149 -22.00 23.06 22.32
CA ARG A 149 -22.53 22.39 21.11
C ARG A 149 -22.16 23.16 19.83
N ALA A 150 -22.17 24.49 19.87
CA ALA A 150 -21.79 25.32 18.72
C ALA A 150 -20.32 25.09 18.32
N VAL A 151 -19.42 25.02 19.30
CA VAL A 151 -17.99 24.77 19.09
C VAL A 151 -17.76 23.39 18.45
N LEU A 152 -18.50 22.36 18.87
CA LEU A 152 -18.41 21.02 18.27
C LEU A 152 -18.92 20.99 16.83
N ARG A 153 -19.99 21.74 16.51
CA ARG A 153 -20.47 21.85 15.11
C ARG A 153 -19.45 22.53 14.22
N GLU A 154 -18.77 23.57 14.71
CA GLU A 154 -17.70 24.25 13.99
C GLU A 154 -16.49 23.34 13.78
N TYR A 155 -16.08 22.60 14.83
CA TYR A 155 -15.00 21.62 14.75
C TYR A 155 -15.31 20.53 13.71
N CYS A 156 -16.48 19.90 13.78
CA CYS A 156 -16.89 18.88 12.82
C CYS A 156 -16.99 19.46 11.40
N ALA A 157 -17.49 20.69 11.22
CA ALA A 157 -17.50 21.36 9.92
C ALA A 157 -16.08 21.60 9.35
N ASN A 158 -15.08 21.83 10.21
CA ASN A 158 -13.68 21.89 9.80
C ASN A 158 -13.16 20.52 9.33
N ASP A 159 -13.45 19.44 10.06
CA ASP A 159 -13.04 18.09 9.68
C ASP A 159 -13.73 17.62 8.38
N LEU A 160 -14.97 18.04 8.12
CA LEU A 160 -15.63 17.89 6.82
C LEU A 160 -14.90 18.63 5.71
N ALA A 161 -14.45 19.87 5.96
CA ALA A 161 -13.70 20.65 4.97
C ALA A 161 -12.33 20.01 4.66
N LEU A 162 -11.65 19.44 5.67
CA LEU A 162 -10.42 18.66 5.47
C LEU A 162 -10.67 17.39 4.66
N THR A 163 -11.74 16.66 4.98
CA THR A 163 -12.14 15.45 4.24
C THR A 163 -12.47 15.77 2.78
N GLU A 164 -13.16 16.89 2.52
CA GLU A 164 -13.43 17.38 1.16
C GLU A 164 -12.15 17.71 0.39
N GLN A 165 -11.18 18.40 1.04
CA GLN A 165 -9.90 18.71 0.42
C GLN A 165 -9.13 17.44 0.06
N LEU A 166 -9.08 16.47 0.98
CA LEU A 166 -8.45 15.17 0.74
C LEU A 166 -9.15 14.40 -0.39
N TYR A 167 -10.49 14.36 -0.37
CA TYR A 167 -11.29 13.75 -1.43
C TYR A 167 -10.96 14.34 -2.81
N ARG A 168 -10.94 15.67 -2.92
CA ARG A 168 -10.61 16.37 -4.16
C ARG A 168 -9.18 16.08 -4.63
N HIS A 169 -8.23 16.03 -3.70
CA HIS A 169 -6.85 15.65 -4.01
C HIS A 169 -6.73 14.22 -4.54
N LEU A 170 -7.54 13.30 -4.00
CA LEU A 170 -7.55 11.87 -4.37
C LEU A 170 -8.50 11.53 -5.54
N LEU A 171 -9.17 12.50 -6.15
CA LEU A 171 -10.11 12.26 -7.26
C LEU A 171 -9.52 11.40 -8.39
N PRO A 172 -8.29 11.65 -8.88
CA PRO A 172 -7.70 10.80 -9.92
C PRO A 172 -7.63 9.31 -9.52
N GLN A 173 -7.23 9.03 -8.28
CA GLN A 173 -7.10 7.68 -7.72
C GLN A 173 -8.48 7.03 -7.51
N ILE A 174 -9.47 7.80 -7.09
CA ILE A 174 -10.86 7.35 -6.89
C ILE A 174 -11.54 7.06 -8.23
N GLU A 175 -11.33 7.90 -9.25
CA GLU A 175 -11.87 7.69 -10.59
C GLU A 175 -11.29 6.44 -11.25
N LEU A 176 -9.99 6.21 -11.06
CA LEU A 176 -9.33 4.98 -11.51
C LEU A 176 -9.99 3.75 -10.88
N ARG A 177 -10.17 3.76 -9.55
CA ARG A 177 -10.87 2.70 -8.81
C ARG A 177 -12.31 2.53 -9.28
N ALA A 178 -13.03 3.62 -9.52
CA ALA A 178 -14.41 3.55 -10.02
C ALA A 178 -14.52 2.95 -11.43
N ARG A 179 -13.51 3.18 -12.29
CA ARG A 179 -13.42 2.50 -13.61
C ARG A 179 -13.17 1.01 -13.41
N MET A 180 -12.21 0.64 -12.57
CA MET A 180 -11.93 -0.76 -12.25
C MET A 180 -13.14 -1.45 -11.62
N THR A 181 -13.90 -0.76 -10.75
CA THR A 181 -15.16 -1.26 -10.18
C THR A 181 -16.15 -1.64 -11.28
N ARG A 182 -16.27 -0.83 -12.34
CA ARG A 182 -17.16 -1.13 -13.47
C ARG A 182 -16.65 -2.30 -14.31
N GLU A 183 -15.33 -2.40 -14.49
CA GLU A 183 -14.71 -3.47 -15.26
C GLU A 183 -14.85 -4.84 -14.58
N TYR A 184 -14.54 -4.91 -13.28
CA TYR A 184 -14.51 -6.17 -12.54
C TYR A 184 -15.81 -6.48 -11.79
N GLY A 185 -16.73 -5.52 -11.65
CA GLY A 185 -18.01 -5.72 -10.95
C GLY A 185 -17.88 -5.85 -9.43
N ILE A 186 -16.78 -5.38 -8.85
CA ILE A 186 -16.51 -5.37 -7.41
C ILE A 186 -16.18 -3.95 -6.96
N ASP A 187 -16.65 -3.48 -5.80
CA ASP A 187 -16.35 -2.12 -5.37
C ASP A 187 -14.92 -1.98 -4.83
N LEU A 188 -14.10 -1.23 -5.58
CA LEU A 188 -12.68 -0.98 -5.33
C LEU A 188 -12.41 0.45 -4.82
N ARG A 189 -13.44 1.30 -4.70
CA ARG A 189 -13.26 2.75 -4.44
C ARG A 189 -12.66 3.06 -3.08
N SER A 190 -12.84 2.16 -2.11
CA SER A 190 -12.30 2.27 -0.74
C SER A 190 -11.14 1.32 -0.49
N LYS A 191 -10.52 0.76 -1.54
CA LYS A 191 -9.44 -0.22 -1.40
C LYS A 191 -8.07 0.39 -1.67
N SER A 192 -7.08 -0.04 -0.90
CA SER A 192 -5.66 0.22 -1.20
C SER A 192 -5.22 -0.56 -2.44
N ASP A 193 -4.12 -0.14 -3.05
CA ASP A 193 -3.58 -0.75 -4.27
C ASP A 193 -3.36 -2.27 -4.11
N ALA A 194 -2.84 -2.69 -2.95
CA ALA A 194 -2.65 -4.10 -2.63
C ALA A 194 -3.98 -4.86 -2.48
N GLN A 195 -5.00 -4.24 -1.89
CA GLN A 195 -6.33 -4.84 -1.78
C GLN A 195 -7.03 -4.95 -3.14
N ILE A 196 -6.81 -4.00 -4.05
CA ILE A 196 -7.29 -4.06 -5.44
C ILE A 196 -6.66 -5.25 -6.16
N ALA A 197 -5.33 -5.34 -6.12
CA ALA A 197 -4.58 -6.45 -6.72
C ALA A 197 -5.10 -7.81 -6.25
N GLU A 198 -5.26 -7.97 -4.94
CA GLU A 198 -5.81 -9.18 -4.34
C GLU A 198 -7.23 -9.49 -4.84
N ALA A 199 -8.13 -8.51 -4.82
CA ALA A 199 -9.52 -8.73 -5.19
C ALA A 199 -9.67 -9.12 -6.67
N VAL A 200 -8.95 -8.43 -7.55
CA VAL A 200 -8.93 -8.69 -9.00
C VAL A 200 -8.33 -10.06 -9.30
N ILE A 201 -7.13 -10.37 -8.81
CA ILE A 201 -6.48 -11.66 -9.07
C ILE A 201 -7.32 -12.81 -8.51
N LYS A 202 -7.87 -12.66 -7.30
CA LYS A 202 -8.76 -13.66 -6.70
C LYS A 202 -9.94 -13.96 -7.62
N GLN A 203 -10.65 -12.93 -8.08
CA GLN A 203 -11.82 -13.10 -8.93
C GLN A 203 -11.48 -13.80 -10.25
N GLU A 204 -10.43 -13.35 -10.93
CA GLU A 204 -10.01 -13.92 -12.21
C GLU A 204 -9.58 -15.38 -12.07
N VAL A 205 -8.84 -15.74 -11.00
CA VAL A 205 -8.49 -17.13 -10.73
C VAL A 205 -9.73 -17.95 -10.37
N GLU A 206 -10.64 -17.43 -9.53
CA GLU A 206 -11.92 -18.09 -9.20
C GLU A 206 -12.76 -18.41 -10.44
N LEU A 207 -12.75 -17.53 -11.46
CA LEU A 207 -13.43 -17.76 -12.74
C LEU A 207 -12.80 -18.92 -13.52
N LEU A 208 -11.48 -19.04 -13.51
CA LEU A 208 -10.77 -20.15 -14.17
C LEU A 208 -10.96 -21.49 -13.46
N VAL A 209 -10.83 -21.52 -12.13
CA VAL A 209 -10.95 -22.75 -11.33
C VAL A 209 -12.38 -23.13 -10.97
N ARG A 210 -13.36 -22.25 -11.27
CA ARG A 210 -14.79 -22.41 -10.96
C ARG A 210 -15.09 -22.76 -9.50
N THR A 211 -14.23 -22.32 -8.60
CA THR A 211 -14.29 -22.62 -7.17
C THR A 211 -13.87 -21.40 -6.38
N ARG A 212 -14.48 -21.19 -5.20
CA ARG A 212 -14.07 -20.11 -4.29
C ARG A 212 -12.72 -20.41 -3.67
N LEU A 213 -11.80 -19.46 -3.76
CA LEU A 213 -10.48 -19.55 -3.14
C LEU A 213 -10.58 -19.16 -1.67
N ARG A 214 -9.82 -19.90 -0.86
CA ARG A 214 -9.58 -19.58 0.55
C ARG A 214 -8.10 -19.29 0.73
N ARG A 215 -7.77 -18.47 1.72
CA ARG A 215 -6.38 -18.24 2.11
C ARG A 215 -5.72 -19.57 2.50
N ALA A 216 -4.43 -19.66 2.26
CA ALA A 216 -3.63 -20.72 2.84
C ALA A 216 -3.49 -20.50 4.35
N GLU A 217 -3.47 -21.58 5.13
CA GLU A 217 -3.17 -21.54 6.56
C GLU A 217 -1.87 -22.31 6.78
N LEU A 218 -0.84 -21.58 7.21
CA LEU A 218 0.48 -22.12 7.51
C LEU A 218 0.79 -21.84 8.98
N SER A 219 1.33 -22.85 9.65
CA SER A 219 1.71 -22.74 11.05
C SER A 219 2.97 -21.87 11.22
N PRO A 220 3.11 -21.16 12.34
CA PRO A 220 4.40 -20.60 12.73
C PRO A 220 5.50 -21.67 12.72
N ASN A 221 6.74 -21.25 12.45
CA ASN A 221 7.93 -22.08 12.31
C ASN A 221 7.96 -23.04 11.12
N THR A 222 6.97 -23.01 10.22
CA THR A 222 7.04 -23.74 8.94
C THR A 222 8.33 -23.35 8.21
N PRO A 223 9.18 -24.33 7.83
CA PRO A 223 10.43 -24.04 7.13
C PRO A 223 10.16 -23.56 5.70
N LEU A 224 10.94 -22.59 5.26
CA LEU A 224 10.93 -22.05 3.90
C LEU A 224 12.30 -22.34 3.27
N LEU A 225 12.30 -22.73 2.00
CA LEU A 225 13.51 -23.06 1.26
C LEU A 225 13.67 -22.07 0.10
N TYR A 226 14.83 -21.43 0.01
CA TYR A 226 15.23 -20.65 -1.15
C TYR A 226 15.86 -21.56 -2.21
N ARG A 227 15.44 -21.43 -3.47
CA ARG A 227 16.01 -22.17 -4.61
C ARG A 227 16.50 -21.19 -5.66
N PRO A 228 17.79 -20.80 -5.67
CA PRO A 228 18.28 -19.81 -6.62
C PRO A 228 18.13 -20.29 -8.06
N PRO A 229 17.72 -19.40 -9.00
CA PRO A 229 17.86 -19.67 -10.42
C PRO A 229 19.30 -20.04 -10.79
N THR A 230 19.46 -20.90 -11.81
CA THR A 230 20.78 -21.42 -12.23
C THR A 230 21.71 -20.36 -12.81
N TRP A 231 21.16 -19.21 -13.19
CA TRP A 231 21.92 -18.08 -13.74
C TRP A 231 22.49 -17.17 -12.66
N ILE A 232 22.14 -17.35 -11.38
CA ILE A 232 22.78 -16.62 -10.30
C ILE A 232 24.19 -17.16 -10.09
N ASP A 233 25.19 -16.32 -10.31
CA ASP A 233 26.60 -16.67 -10.15
C ASP A 233 27.44 -15.44 -9.73
N PHE A 234 28.52 -15.66 -8.97
CA PHE A 234 29.36 -14.60 -8.43
C PHE A 234 30.86 -14.88 -8.62
N ALA A 235 31.57 -13.89 -9.15
CA ALA A 235 32.99 -13.96 -9.51
C ALA A 235 33.94 -13.68 -8.32
N THR A 236 33.50 -12.94 -7.31
CA THR A 236 34.33 -12.57 -6.17
C THR A 236 34.04 -13.42 -4.95
N ARG A 237 35.07 -13.60 -4.10
CA ARG A 237 34.94 -14.39 -2.87
C ARG A 237 33.88 -13.83 -1.91
N PRO A 238 33.82 -12.51 -1.60
CA PRO A 238 32.83 -11.98 -0.67
C PRO A 238 31.39 -12.27 -1.10
N LEU A 239 31.09 -12.13 -2.39
CA LEU A 239 29.74 -12.36 -2.89
C LEU A 239 29.39 -13.84 -3.02
N ARG A 240 30.34 -14.72 -3.36
CA ARG A 240 30.12 -16.17 -3.25
C ARG A 240 29.80 -16.60 -1.83
N GLU A 241 30.53 -16.09 -0.84
CA GLU A 241 30.27 -16.40 0.58
C GLU A 241 28.87 -15.92 1.01
N ILE A 242 28.44 -14.73 0.56
CA ILE A 242 27.07 -14.25 0.79
C ILE A 242 26.04 -15.15 0.09
N PHE A 243 26.28 -15.53 -1.16
CA PHE A 243 25.37 -16.40 -1.91
C PHE A 243 25.20 -17.78 -1.25
N ASP A 244 26.30 -18.42 -0.84
CA ASP A 244 26.26 -19.70 -0.14
C ASP A 244 25.48 -19.59 1.17
N ARG A 245 25.70 -18.51 1.95
CA ARG A 245 24.92 -18.23 3.17
C ARG A 245 23.43 -18.04 2.89
N VAL A 246 23.06 -17.24 1.90
CA VAL A 246 21.65 -17.02 1.51
C VAL A 246 20.99 -18.32 1.09
N ARG A 247 21.71 -19.18 0.34
CA ARG A 247 21.24 -20.47 -0.16
C ARG A 247 21.04 -21.50 0.97
N GLU A 248 21.93 -21.53 1.95
CA GLU A 248 21.96 -22.53 3.03
C GLU A 248 21.18 -22.11 4.28
N ALA A 249 20.78 -20.84 4.35
CA ALA A 249 19.97 -20.28 5.41
C ALA A 249 18.65 -21.03 5.67
N SER A 250 18.34 -21.22 6.95
CA SER A 250 17.12 -21.91 7.42
C SER A 250 15.97 -20.94 7.70
N TYR A 251 15.32 -20.46 6.63
CA TYR A 251 14.19 -19.53 6.74
C TYR A 251 12.95 -20.19 7.34
N ARG A 252 12.14 -19.39 8.05
CA ARG A 252 10.89 -19.84 8.69
C ARG A 252 9.82 -18.75 8.63
N ILE A 253 8.60 -19.15 8.97
CA ILE A 253 7.49 -18.22 9.20
C ILE A 253 7.45 -17.85 10.69
N ASP A 254 7.33 -16.56 11.03
CA ASP A 254 7.14 -16.11 12.41
C ASP A 254 5.70 -16.34 12.94
N GLN A 255 5.44 -15.87 14.17
CA GLN A 255 4.11 -15.84 14.77
C GLN A 255 3.14 -14.91 14.01
N GLY A 256 3.68 -13.88 13.36
CA GLY A 256 2.99 -12.94 12.50
C GLY A 256 2.53 -13.55 11.16
N GLY A 257 3.06 -14.71 10.77
CA GLY A 257 2.82 -15.30 9.45
C GLY A 257 3.68 -14.67 8.35
N SER A 258 4.82 -14.06 8.68
CA SER A 258 5.76 -13.49 7.71
C SER A 258 7.04 -14.32 7.67
N PRO A 259 7.71 -14.44 6.50
CA PRO A 259 9.06 -14.98 6.44
C PRO A 259 10.01 -14.21 7.37
N THR A 260 10.93 -14.91 8.04
CA THR A 260 12.01 -14.31 8.85
C THR A 260 13.38 -14.73 8.35
N MET A 261 14.35 -13.81 8.46
CA MET A 261 15.76 -14.15 8.33
C MET A 261 16.15 -15.04 9.51
N PRO A 262 17.06 -16.01 9.31
CA PRO A 262 17.65 -16.76 10.41
C PRO A 262 18.41 -15.85 11.40
N ASP A 263 18.42 -16.22 12.69
CA ASP A 263 19.11 -15.46 13.75
C ASP A 263 20.63 -15.40 13.56
N ASP A 264 21.22 -16.37 12.86
CA ASP A 264 22.63 -16.43 12.48
C ASP A 264 22.93 -15.70 11.15
N MET A 265 21.90 -15.13 10.54
CA MET A 265 21.97 -14.28 9.37
C MET A 265 21.07 -13.04 9.52
N PRO A 266 21.26 -12.19 10.56
CA PRO A 266 20.64 -10.88 10.59
C PRO A 266 21.15 -10.07 9.39
N GLU A 267 20.35 -9.09 8.91
CA GLU A 267 20.59 -8.31 7.67
C GLU A 267 22.03 -8.40 7.16
N ALA A 268 22.25 -9.25 6.17
CA ALA A 268 23.60 -9.55 5.74
C ALA A 268 24.19 -8.27 5.14
N THR A 269 25.19 -7.73 5.83
CA THR A 269 25.88 -6.51 5.41
C THR A 269 27.10 -6.90 4.60
N LEU A 270 27.19 -6.39 3.39
CA LEU A 270 28.30 -6.60 2.46
C LEU A 270 28.92 -5.24 2.14
N THR A 271 30.21 -5.09 2.42
CA THR A 271 30.99 -3.99 1.83
C THR A 271 31.55 -4.46 0.49
N PHE A 272 31.19 -3.78 -0.58
CA PHE A 272 31.69 -4.08 -1.93
C PHE A 272 31.89 -2.77 -2.70
N GLY A 273 33.05 -2.63 -3.35
CA GLY A 273 33.48 -1.33 -3.88
C GLY A 273 33.59 -0.30 -2.75
N SER A 274 32.99 0.87 -2.96
CA SER A 274 32.91 1.94 -1.95
C SER A 274 31.65 1.92 -1.09
N SER A 275 30.74 0.97 -1.32
CA SER A 275 29.38 1.00 -0.80
C SER A 275 29.11 -0.15 0.16
N ILE A 276 28.13 0.04 1.04
CA ILE A 276 27.67 -0.97 1.99
C ILE A 276 26.26 -1.37 1.60
N TYR A 277 26.08 -2.65 1.29
CA TYR A 277 24.80 -3.24 0.90
C TYR A 277 24.24 -4.09 2.03
N ARG A 278 22.93 -4.01 2.24
CA ARG A 278 22.18 -4.80 3.22
C ARG A 278 21.15 -5.65 2.51
N LEU A 279 21.22 -6.95 2.77
CA LEU A 279 20.22 -7.90 2.33
C LEU A 279 19.21 -8.14 3.45
N GLY A 280 17.94 -8.11 3.12
CA GLY A 280 16.86 -8.35 4.06
C GLY A 280 15.61 -8.88 3.38
N ILE A 281 14.58 -9.15 4.19
CA ILE A 281 13.28 -9.67 3.69
C ILE A 281 12.53 -8.61 2.86
N GLY A 282 12.86 -7.33 3.07
CA GLY A 282 12.29 -6.20 2.33
C GLY A 282 12.95 -5.93 0.96
N GLY A 283 14.13 -6.48 0.67
CA GLY A 283 14.88 -6.18 -0.54
C GLY A 283 16.33 -5.77 -0.28
N LEU A 284 17.01 -5.36 -1.34
CA LEU A 284 18.38 -4.83 -1.28
C LEU A 284 18.30 -3.35 -0.93
N HIS A 285 19.19 -2.91 -0.04
CA HIS A 285 19.37 -1.49 0.26
C HIS A 285 20.84 -1.20 0.46
N SER A 286 21.34 -0.12 -0.14
CA SER A 286 22.64 0.43 0.22
C SER A 286 22.54 1.23 1.54
N SER A 287 23.66 1.72 2.09
CA SER A 287 23.71 2.29 3.45
C SER A 287 24.39 3.64 3.49
N GLU A 288 24.06 4.50 2.53
CA GLU A 288 24.58 5.85 2.47
C GLU A 288 23.96 6.70 3.59
N THR A 289 24.79 7.56 4.17
CA THR A 289 24.36 8.59 5.10
C THR A 289 24.98 9.91 4.66
N ARG A 290 24.14 10.89 4.33
CA ARG A 290 24.59 12.23 3.86
C ARG A 290 25.56 12.15 2.68
N ALA A 291 25.15 11.50 1.60
CA ALA A 291 25.95 11.37 0.39
C ALA A 291 25.66 12.50 -0.61
N MET A 292 26.71 12.92 -1.31
CA MET A 292 26.61 13.86 -2.43
C MET A 292 27.41 13.32 -3.61
N HIS A 293 26.73 13.11 -4.73
CA HIS A 293 27.35 12.75 -5.99
C HIS A 293 26.93 13.77 -7.04
N VAL A 294 27.89 14.31 -7.79
CA VAL A 294 27.65 15.30 -8.85
C VAL A 294 28.29 14.74 -10.12
N ALA A 295 27.55 14.78 -11.22
CA ALA A 295 28.08 14.49 -12.53
C ALA A 295 29.03 15.62 -12.96
N ASP A 296 30.16 15.27 -13.56
CA ASP A 296 31.21 16.21 -13.95
C ASP A 296 31.83 15.82 -15.31
N GLU A 297 32.90 16.50 -15.71
CA GLU A 297 33.59 16.22 -16.98
C GLU A 297 34.18 14.80 -17.06
N ARG A 298 34.32 14.10 -15.93
CA ARG A 298 34.91 12.76 -15.83
C ARG A 298 33.90 11.67 -15.53
N HIS A 299 32.76 12.00 -14.93
CA HIS A 299 31.75 11.01 -14.52
C HIS A 299 30.33 11.46 -14.87
N ILE A 300 29.53 10.50 -15.32
CA ILE A 300 28.07 10.63 -15.38
C ILE A 300 27.42 9.93 -14.19
N LEU A 301 26.19 10.31 -13.88
CA LEU A 301 25.33 9.59 -12.95
C LEU A 301 24.14 9.04 -13.71
N VAL A 302 23.98 7.72 -13.67
CA VAL A 302 22.88 7.02 -14.34
C VAL A 302 22.23 6.07 -13.37
N ASP A 303 20.92 6.21 -13.22
CA ASP A 303 20.05 5.30 -12.52
C ASP A 303 19.50 4.26 -13.47
N ARG A 304 19.66 2.99 -13.10
CA ARG A 304 19.19 1.82 -13.82
C ARG A 304 18.14 1.14 -12.96
N ASP A 305 16.87 1.46 -13.22
CA ASP A 305 15.71 0.90 -12.54
C ASP A 305 15.16 -0.29 -13.33
N VAL A 306 14.87 -1.40 -12.66
CA VAL A 306 14.41 -2.62 -13.33
C VAL A 306 12.90 -2.56 -13.54
N ALA A 307 12.49 -2.51 -14.81
CA ALA A 307 11.10 -2.40 -15.20
C ALA A 307 10.29 -3.63 -14.74
N SER A 308 9.26 -3.38 -13.93
CA SER A 308 8.35 -4.44 -13.44
C SER A 308 9.10 -5.58 -12.75
N TYR A 309 10.05 -5.25 -11.87
CA TYR A 309 11.03 -6.20 -11.35
C TYR A 309 10.44 -7.47 -10.70
N TYR A 310 9.70 -7.33 -9.61
CA TYR A 310 9.06 -8.47 -8.95
C TYR A 310 8.05 -9.20 -9.85
N PRO A 311 7.22 -8.52 -10.66
CA PRO A 311 6.43 -9.20 -11.67
C PRO A 311 7.23 -10.10 -12.62
N SER A 312 8.38 -9.63 -13.10
CA SER A 312 9.26 -10.38 -13.99
C SER A 312 9.87 -11.60 -13.28
N ILE A 313 10.28 -11.47 -12.01
CA ILE A 313 10.77 -12.60 -11.20
C ILE A 313 9.65 -13.63 -10.96
N ILE A 314 8.42 -13.18 -10.65
CA ILE A 314 7.26 -14.06 -10.44
C ILE A 314 6.99 -14.88 -11.71
N LEU A 315 6.93 -14.24 -12.88
CA LEU A 315 6.62 -14.89 -14.15
C LEU A 315 7.77 -15.77 -14.65
N GLY A 316 9.01 -15.28 -14.56
CA GLY A 316 10.21 -16.01 -14.99
C GLY A 316 10.50 -17.23 -14.13
N GLY A 317 10.24 -17.14 -12.82
CA GLY A 317 10.41 -18.24 -11.87
C GLY A 317 9.20 -19.18 -11.76
N GLY A 318 8.09 -18.89 -12.45
CA GLY A 318 6.85 -19.67 -12.31
C GLY A 318 6.31 -19.70 -10.88
N LEU A 319 6.45 -18.59 -10.15
CA LEU A 319 6.17 -18.50 -8.72
C LEU A 319 4.68 -18.23 -8.47
N ALA A 320 3.97 -19.20 -7.92
CA ALA A 320 2.54 -19.10 -7.65
C ALA A 320 2.16 -19.58 -6.24
N PRO A 321 1.14 -19.00 -5.60
CA PRO A 321 0.51 -19.59 -4.43
C PRO A 321 0.03 -21.02 -4.74
N ALA A 322 0.36 -21.99 -3.88
CA ALA A 322 0.12 -23.41 -4.15
C ALA A 322 -1.35 -23.74 -4.44
N HIS A 323 -2.28 -23.10 -3.73
CA HIS A 323 -3.73 -23.29 -3.90
C HIS A 323 -4.31 -22.61 -5.14
N MET A 324 -3.55 -21.75 -5.82
CA MET A 324 -3.95 -21.13 -7.09
C MET A 324 -3.24 -21.77 -8.29
N GLY A 325 -2.02 -22.27 -8.09
CA GLY A 325 -1.25 -22.99 -9.10
C GLY A 325 -1.05 -22.21 -10.40
N ALA A 326 -1.04 -22.91 -11.53
CA ALA A 326 -0.79 -22.33 -12.86
C ALA A 326 -1.85 -21.29 -13.29
N HIS A 327 -3.05 -21.32 -12.71
CA HIS A 327 -4.08 -20.32 -12.99
C HIS A 327 -3.68 -18.92 -12.51
N PHE A 328 -2.97 -18.82 -11.37
CA PHE A 328 -2.40 -17.56 -10.93
C PHE A 328 -1.44 -16.99 -11.98
N LEU A 329 -0.49 -17.79 -12.47
CA LEU A 329 0.48 -17.35 -13.47
C LEU A 329 -0.18 -16.95 -14.78
N THR A 330 -1.25 -17.65 -15.17
CA THR A 330 -2.04 -17.34 -16.37
C THR A 330 -2.70 -15.95 -16.24
N VAL A 331 -3.40 -15.71 -15.12
CA VAL A 331 -4.02 -14.41 -14.83
C VAL A 331 -2.96 -13.32 -14.75
N TYR A 332 -1.91 -13.56 -13.98
CA TYR A 332 -0.85 -12.58 -13.74
C TYR A 332 -0.13 -12.18 -15.03
N ARG A 333 0.19 -13.14 -15.90
CA ARG A 333 0.74 -12.88 -17.23
C ARG A 333 -0.22 -12.06 -18.08
N GLY A 334 -1.50 -12.41 -18.09
CA GLY A 334 -2.53 -11.66 -18.81
C GLY A 334 -2.62 -10.19 -18.35
N LEU A 335 -2.50 -9.92 -17.05
CA LEU A 335 -2.48 -8.55 -16.52
C LEU A 335 -1.25 -7.77 -16.99
N VAL A 336 -0.06 -8.39 -16.96
CA VAL A 336 1.19 -7.79 -17.43
C VAL A 336 1.14 -7.49 -18.94
N GLU A 337 0.71 -8.45 -19.76
CA GLU A 337 0.62 -8.29 -21.22
C GLU A 337 -0.39 -7.21 -21.61
N ARG A 338 -1.58 -7.22 -20.99
CA ARG A 338 -2.59 -6.16 -21.19
C ARG A 338 -2.04 -4.78 -20.81
N ARG A 339 -1.22 -4.68 -19.77
CA ARG A 339 -0.58 -3.42 -19.36
C ARG A 339 0.39 -2.93 -20.44
N LEU A 340 1.22 -3.82 -20.97
CA LEU A 340 2.17 -3.48 -22.04
C LEU A 340 1.43 -3.03 -23.31
N MET A 341 0.34 -3.71 -23.68
CA MET A 341 -0.52 -3.29 -24.78
C MET A 341 -1.12 -1.91 -24.55
N ALA A 342 -1.64 -1.63 -23.34
CA ALA A 342 -2.19 -0.33 -22.97
C ALA A 342 -1.13 0.78 -23.03
N LYS A 343 0.09 0.53 -22.53
CA LYS A 343 1.24 1.46 -22.65
C LYS A 343 1.53 1.79 -24.12
N ARG A 344 1.62 0.78 -24.99
CA ARG A 344 1.88 0.96 -26.43
C ARG A 344 0.76 1.71 -27.15
N ALA A 345 -0.49 1.49 -26.75
CA ALA A 345 -1.65 2.18 -27.30
C ALA A 345 -1.84 3.61 -26.75
N GLY A 346 -1.03 4.04 -25.77
CA GLY A 346 -1.20 5.33 -25.10
C GLY A 346 -2.40 5.39 -24.14
N ASP A 347 -3.02 4.25 -23.80
CA ASP A 347 -4.09 4.16 -22.81
C ASP A 347 -3.50 4.20 -21.40
N LYS A 348 -3.21 5.42 -20.96
CA LYS A 348 -2.61 5.68 -19.64
C LYS A 348 -3.48 5.17 -18.49
N VAL A 349 -4.80 5.23 -18.63
CA VAL A 349 -5.71 4.86 -17.54
C VAL A 349 -5.69 3.36 -17.30
N THR A 350 -5.82 2.57 -18.36
CA THR A 350 -5.73 1.10 -18.26
C THR A 350 -4.33 0.66 -17.84
N ALA A 351 -3.29 1.32 -18.34
CA ALA A 351 -1.91 1.01 -17.95
C ALA A 351 -1.64 1.22 -16.44
N GLU A 352 -2.15 2.31 -15.86
CA GLU A 352 -2.03 2.57 -14.42
C GLU A 352 -2.91 1.64 -13.58
N ALA A 353 -4.14 1.35 -14.02
CA ALA A 353 -5.01 0.36 -13.35
C ALA A 353 -4.33 -1.01 -13.25
N LEU A 354 -3.75 -1.50 -14.35
CA LEU A 354 -3.07 -2.79 -14.39
C LEU A 354 -1.73 -2.75 -13.64
N LYS A 355 -1.04 -1.60 -13.60
CA LYS A 355 0.17 -1.42 -12.77
C LYS A 355 -0.16 -1.66 -11.30
N ILE A 356 -1.29 -1.11 -10.81
CA ILE A 356 -1.76 -1.32 -9.44
C ILE A 356 -1.97 -2.82 -9.16
N CYS A 357 -2.67 -3.52 -10.05
CA CYS A 357 -2.93 -4.96 -9.88
C CYS A 357 -1.63 -5.78 -9.84
N VAL A 358 -0.68 -5.46 -10.71
CA VAL A 358 0.57 -6.21 -10.88
C VAL A 358 1.54 -5.93 -9.72
N ASN A 359 1.75 -4.67 -9.34
CA ASN A 359 2.70 -4.30 -8.29
C ASN A 359 2.12 -4.55 -6.89
N GLY A 360 0.82 -4.35 -6.70
CA GLY A 360 0.16 -4.50 -5.40
C GLY A 360 0.06 -5.94 -4.89
N SER A 361 0.24 -6.95 -5.76
CA SER A 361 0.09 -8.35 -5.39
C SER A 361 1.30 -8.92 -4.63
N PHE A 362 2.51 -8.38 -4.83
CA PHE A 362 3.73 -8.94 -4.24
C PHE A 362 3.66 -8.94 -2.70
N GLY A 363 3.37 -7.78 -2.09
CA GLY A 363 3.27 -7.67 -0.63
C GLY A 363 2.20 -8.58 -0.02
N LYS A 364 1.17 -8.94 -0.81
CA LYS A 364 0.11 -9.85 -0.39
C LYS A 364 0.58 -11.30 -0.27
N LEU A 365 1.64 -11.71 -0.98
CA LEU A 365 2.24 -13.03 -0.82
C LEU A 365 2.80 -13.23 0.60
N GLY A 366 3.27 -12.17 1.26
CA GLY A 366 3.80 -12.20 2.62
C GLY A 366 2.75 -11.99 3.73
N ASN A 367 1.49 -11.73 3.39
CA ASN A 367 0.46 -11.39 4.38
C ASN A 367 -0.45 -12.58 4.68
N LYS A 368 -0.39 -13.16 5.89
CA LYS A 368 -1.22 -14.31 6.31
C LYS A 368 -2.74 -14.12 6.23
N TRP A 369 -3.20 -12.87 6.16
CA TRP A 369 -4.63 -12.56 6.01
C TRP A 369 -5.07 -12.51 4.55
N SER A 370 -4.12 -12.57 3.62
CA SER A 370 -4.38 -12.51 2.18
C SER A 370 -4.79 -13.86 1.62
N VAL A 371 -5.70 -13.87 0.63
CA VAL A 371 -5.93 -15.06 -0.19
C VAL A 371 -4.71 -15.40 -1.06
N LEU A 372 -3.85 -14.42 -1.37
CA LEU A 372 -2.62 -14.62 -2.13
C LEU A 372 -1.46 -15.14 -1.26
N TYR A 373 -1.68 -15.35 0.04
CA TYR A 373 -0.62 -15.72 0.99
C TYR A 373 0.18 -16.93 0.52
N ALA A 374 1.48 -16.71 0.33
CA ALA A 374 2.44 -17.59 -0.29
C ALA A 374 3.87 -17.19 0.17
N PRO A 375 4.21 -17.39 1.45
CA PRO A 375 5.43 -16.85 2.05
C PRO A 375 6.72 -17.43 1.44
N ALA A 376 6.67 -18.66 0.93
CA ALA A 376 7.78 -19.26 0.19
C ALA A 376 8.05 -18.52 -1.13
N GLN A 377 6.99 -18.16 -1.87
CA GLN A 377 7.10 -17.38 -3.10
C GLN A 377 7.54 -15.94 -2.80
N PHE A 378 7.03 -15.33 -1.72
CA PHE A 378 7.50 -14.02 -1.26
C PHE A 378 9.01 -14.03 -1.04
N LEU A 379 9.52 -14.97 -0.23
CA LEU A 379 10.96 -15.13 0.04
C LEU A 379 11.76 -15.35 -1.25
N GLN A 380 11.27 -16.24 -2.12
CA GLN A 380 11.92 -16.57 -3.39
C GLN A 380 12.07 -15.35 -4.30
N VAL A 381 11.03 -14.51 -4.39
CA VAL A 381 11.07 -13.26 -5.18
C VAL A 381 12.09 -12.30 -4.60
N THR A 382 12.01 -12.02 -3.30
CA THR A 382 12.87 -11.01 -2.66
C THR A 382 14.35 -11.39 -2.73
N LEU A 383 14.71 -12.64 -2.41
CA LEU A 383 16.11 -13.07 -2.42
C LEU A 383 16.68 -13.15 -3.85
N THR A 384 15.87 -13.59 -4.82
CA THR A 384 16.29 -13.61 -6.24
C THR A 384 16.56 -12.21 -6.75
N GLY A 385 15.72 -11.22 -6.41
CA GLY A 385 15.94 -9.83 -6.80
C GLY A 385 17.24 -9.27 -6.19
N GLN A 386 17.44 -9.45 -4.89
CA GLN A 386 18.66 -9.00 -4.21
C GLN A 386 19.93 -9.57 -4.86
N LEU A 387 19.97 -10.88 -5.09
CA LEU A 387 21.12 -11.54 -5.67
C LEU A 387 21.33 -11.12 -7.12
N ALA A 388 20.26 -10.92 -7.90
CA ALA A 388 20.37 -10.42 -9.27
C ALA A 388 20.95 -9.01 -9.33
N LEU A 389 20.50 -8.06 -8.50
CA LEU A 389 21.12 -6.72 -8.43
C LEU A 389 22.58 -6.80 -7.98
N LEU A 390 22.91 -7.66 -7.02
CA LEU A 390 24.30 -7.85 -6.60
C LEU A 390 25.20 -8.39 -7.72
N MET A 391 24.67 -9.21 -8.64
CA MET A 391 25.45 -9.64 -9.81
C MET A 391 25.79 -8.47 -10.74
N LEU A 392 24.86 -7.54 -10.93
CA LEU A 392 25.12 -6.32 -11.72
C LEU A 392 26.17 -5.45 -11.03
N ILE A 393 25.97 -5.20 -9.73
CA ILE A 393 26.89 -4.42 -8.89
C ILE A 393 28.30 -5.02 -8.92
N GLU A 394 28.42 -6.34 -8.75
CA GLU A 394 29.71 -7.03 -8.76
C GLU A 394 30.49 -6.73 -10.02
N ARG A 395 29.82 -6.87 -11.17
CA ARG A 395 30.47 -6.78 -12.46
C ARG A 395 30.86 -5.34 -12.80
N LEU A 396 30.02 -4.36 -12.47
CA LEU A 396 30.35 -2.95 -12.61
C LEU A 396 31.58 -2.58 -11.77
N GLU A 397 31.57 -2.92 -10.49
CA GLU A 397 32.66 -2.58 -9.55
C GLU A 397 33.98 -3.28 -9.90
N VAL A 398 33.95 -4.54 -10.35
CA VAL A 398 35.15 -5.26 -10.82
C VAL A 398 35.76 -4.61 -12.06
N HIS A 399 34.94 -3.98 -12.91
CA HIS A 399 35.41 -3.22 -14.07
C HIS A 399 35.78 -1.77 -13.74
N GLY A 400 35.76 -1.38 -12.45
CA GLY A 400 36.11 -0.03 -12.02
C GLY A 400 35.02 1.01 -12.31
N ILE A 401 33.76 0.58 -12.40
CA ILE A 401 32.56 1.41 -12.58
C ILE A 401 31.79 1.44 -11.25
N PRO A 402 31.92 2.50 -10.44
CA PRO A 402 31.33 2.55 -9.10
C PRO A 402 29.80 2.57 -9.10
N VAL A 403 29.20 1.83 -8.16
CA VAL A 403 27.78 1.92 -7.79
C VAL A 403 27.67 2.67 -6.47
N VAL A 404 26.96 3.79 -6.51
CA VAL A 404 26.91 4.75 -5.38
C VAL A 404 25.62 4.65 -4.57
N SER A 405 24.62 3.95 -5.09
CA SER A 405 23.39 3.64 -4.37
C SER A 405 22.71 2.43 -5.00
N ALA A 406 22.00 1.65 -4.18
CA ALA A 406 21.13 0.57 -4.62
C ALA A 406 19.88 0.54 -3.74
N ASN A 407 18.73 0.30 -4.37
CA ASN A 407 17.46 0.09 -3.68
C ASN A 407 16.89 -1.28 -4.08
N THR A 408 15.60 -1.48 -3.84
CA THR A 408 14.93 -2.76 -4.01
C THR A 408 14.90 -3.24 -5.46
N ASP A 409 14.90 -2.33 -6.42
CA ASP A 409 14.63 -2.58 -7.84
C ASP A 409 15.60 -1.88 -8.80
N GLY A 410 16.62 -1.19 -8.32
CA GLY A 410 17.57 -0.47 -9.17
C GLY A 410 18.89 -0.10 -8.51
N VAL A 411 19.79 0.43 -9.33
CA VAL A 411 21.12 0.88 -8.93
C VAL A 411 21.47 2.21 -9.58
N VAL A 412 22.16 3.06 -8.81
CA VAL A 412 22.75 4.30 -9.31
C VAL A 412 24.23 4.09 -9.56
N ILE A 413 24.64 4.28 -10.81
CA ILE A 413 25.98 4.08 -11.31
C ILE A 413 26.66 5.45 -11.49
N LYS A 414 27.86 5.62 -10.91
CA LYS A 414 28.73 6.77 -11.16
C LYS A 414 29.79 6.38 -12.19
N CYS A 415 29.40 6.35 -13.45
CA CYS A 415 30.21 5.82 -14.53
C CYS A 415 31.26 6.84 -15.01
N PRO A 416 32.55 6.46 -15.10
CA PRO A 416 33.54 7.25 -15.83
C PRO A 416 33.14 7.44 -17.30
N VAL A 417 33.31 8.65 -17.83
CA VAL A 417 32.85 9.01 -19.20
C VAL A 417 33.50 8.12 -20.28
N ASP A 418 34.73 7.67 -20.06
CA ASP A 418 35.45 6.78 -20.96
C ASP A 418 35.01 5.30 -20.87
N GLN A 419 34.17 4.95 -19.89
CA GLN A 419 33.68 3.58 -19.66
C GLN A 419 32.17 3.42 -19.91
N ILE A 420 31.50 4.41 -20.49
CA ILE A 420 30.05 4.34 -20.77
C ILE A 420 29.70 3.11 -21.63
N ALA A 421 30.49 2.84 -22.67
CA ALA A 421 30.26 1.68 -23.54
C ALA A 421 30.42 0.34 -22.79
N GLU A 422 31.35 0.27 -21.83
CA GLU A 422 31.55 -0.92 -20.98
C GLU A 422 30.40 -1.08 -20.00
N MET A 423 29.95 0.02 -19.36
CA MET A 423 28.77 0.02 -18.50
C MET A 423 27.54 -0.50 -19.24
N ASP A 424 27.27 0.02 -20.44
CA ASP A 424 26.12 -0.39 -21.25
C ASP A 424 26.22 -1.87 -21.65
N ALA A 425 27.42 -2.37 -22.00
CA ALA A 425 27.63 -3.78 -22.31
C ALA A 425 27.41 -4.70 -21.08
N ILE A 426 27.79 -4.25 -19.88
CA ILE A 426 27.54 -4.98 -18.63
C ILE A 426 26.03 -5.02 -18.32
N VAL A 427 25.34 -3.90 -18.48
CA VAL A 427 23.88 -3.84 -18.29
C VAL A 427 23.18 -4.75 -19.30
N GLU A 428 23.54 -4.69 -20.58
CA GLU A 428 22.97 -5.55 -21.62
C GLU A 428 23.22 -7.03 -21.33
N TRP A 429 24.43 -7.40 -20.91
CA TRP A 429 24.73 -8.77 -20.47
C TRP A 429 23.81 -9.20 -19.32
N TRP A 430 23.63 -8.34 -18.32
CA TRP A 430 22.81 -8.64 -17.16
C TRP A 430 21.34 -8.82 -17.54
N GLU A 431 20.80 -7.96 -18.42
CA GLU A 431 19.46 -8.07 -18.98
C GLU A 431 19.28 -9.39 -19.76
N GLN A 432 20.27 -9.79 -20.56
CA GLN A 432 20.25 -11.05 -21.31
C GLN A 432 20.27 -12.29 -20.39
N VAL A 433 21.11 -12.28 -19.35
CA VAL A 433 21.24 -13.42 -18.42
C VAL A 433 20.00 -13.58 -17.54
N THR A 434 19.45 -12.46 -17.06
CA THR A 434 18.31 -12.47 -16.14
C THR A 434 16.95 -12.50 -16.84
N GLY A 435 16.90 -12.01 -18.08
CA GLY A 435 15.65 -11.74 -18.80
C GLY A 435 14.88 -10.53 -18.27
N PHE A 436 15.53 -9.66 -17.48
CA PHE A 436 14.95 -8.40 -16.99
C PHE A 436 15.30 -7.25 -17.93
N GLU A 437 14.53 -6.16 -17.86
CA GLU A 437 14.73 -4.94 -18.65
C GLU A 437 14.95 -3.77 -17.68
N THR A 438 15.89 -2.88 -17.99
CA THR A 438 16.18 -1.67 -17.21
C THR A 438 15.76 -0.41 -17.96
N GLU A 439 15.24 0.57 -17.22
CA GLU A 439 15.02 1.94 -17.69
C GLU A 439 16.17 2.82 -17.16
N ALA A 440 16.72 3.69 -18.02
CA ALA A 440 17.85 4.55 -17.69
C ALA A 440 17.41 5.99 -17.43
N THR A 441 17.80 6.56 -16.29
CA THR A 441 17.59 7.97 -15.97
C THR A 441 18.92 8.66 -15.64
N GLY A 442 19.25 9.71 -16.38
CA GLY A 442 20.46 10.51 -16.11
C GLY A 442 20.21 11.54 -15.01
N TYR A 443 21.15 11.67 -14.07
CA TYR A 443 21.11 12.68 -13.01
C TYR A 443 22.27 13.67 -13.15
N ALA A 444 21.98 14.96 -12.91
CA ALA A 444 23.02 15.98 -12.78
C ALA A 444 23.73 15.88 -11.41
N ALA A 445 22.97 15.57 -10.36
CA ALA A 445 23.47 15.36 -9.02
C ALA A 445 22.47 14.55 -8.19
N ILE A 446 22.99 13.91 -7.14
CA ILE A 446 22.24 13.19 -6.12
C ILE A 446 22.68 13.71 -4.76
N TYR A 447 21.70 14.11 -3.95
CA TYR A 447 21.88 14.58 -2.58
C TYR A 447 21.02 13.72 -1.67
N SER A 448 21.63 12.75 -1.00
CA SER A 448 20.90 11.79 -0.16
C SER A 448 21.14 12.13 1.30
N ARG A 449 20.07 12.32 2.07
CA ARG A 449 20.14 12.37 3.53
C ARG A 449 20.42 10.98 4.10
N ASP A 450 19.72 9.98 3.57
CA ASP A 450 19.82 8.55 3.91
C ASP A 450 19.42 7.68 2.69
N VAL A 451 19.49 6.35 2.80
CA VAL A 451 19.13 5.43 1.69
C VAL A 451 17.71 5.64 1.15
N ASN A 452 16.80 6.19 1.95
CA ASN A 452 15.40 6.39 1.56
C ASN A 452 15.04 7.84 1.20
N ASN A 453 15.93 8.82 1.42
CA ASN A 453 15.60 10.25 1.31
C ASN A 453 16.73 11.13 0.79
#